data_AF-A0A0L0SW94-F1
#
_entry.id   AF-A0A0L0SW94-F1
#
_cell.length_a   1.000
_cell.length_b   1.000
_cell.length_c   1.000
_cell.angle_alpha   90.00
_cell.angle_beta   90.00
_cell.angle_gamma   90.00
#
_symmetry.space_group_name_H-M   'P 1'
#
loop_
_entity.id
_entity.type
_entity.pdbx_description
1 polymer ?
#
loop_
_entity_poly.entity_id
_entity_poly.type
_entity_poly.pdbx_seq_one_letter_code
_entity_poly.pdbx_strand_id
1 'polypeptide(L)'
;MEMNTRLQVEHPVSEMITQTDLVEWQLQVAAGNKLPKLQDDLKIHGWSFEARIYAENPQNQFLPDTGPLVHLATPEVTDTVRVETGVRQGDQVSVFYDPMIAKLVVHGPDRASALAKLGHALDQYQVVGLNTNIEFLKALAKHPEFVKANVETGFIAKRRPIRGRTG
;
A
#
# COMPACT_ATOMS: atom_id res chain seq x y z
N MET A 1 0.24 -4.35 23.14
CA MET A 1 -0.09 -3.12 22.37
C MET A 1 0.87 -2.04 22.85
N GLU A 2 1.47 -1.30 21.94
CA GLU A 2 2.51 -0.28 22.22
C GLU A 2 2.18 1.03 21.50
N MET A 3 2.86 2.12 21.84
CA MET A 3 2.74 3.40 21.17
C MET A 3 4.00 3.68 20.34
N ASN A 4 3.81 4.00 19.06
CA ASN A 4 4.91 4.36 18.16
C ASN A 4 5.08 5.89 18.09
N THR A 5 6.20 6.41 18.60
CA THR A 5 6.51 7.85 18.63
C THR A 5 7.14 8.36 17.33
N ARG A 6 6.56 7.97 16.18
CA ARG A 6 6.99 8.37 14.82
C ARG A 6 5.84 8.27 13.83
N LEU A 7 6.01 8.89 12.66
CA LEU A 7 5.10 8.66 11.53
C LEU A 7 5.06 7.17 11.17
N GLN A 8 3.87 6.65 10.92
CA GLN A 8 3.71 5.27 10.48
C GLN A 8 3.84 5.17 8.96
N VAL A 9 4.32 4.02 8.49
CA VAL A 9 4.47 3.78 7.05
C VAL A 9 3.10 3.88 6.36
N GLU A 10 2.06 3.38 7.01
CA GLU A 10 0.67 3.37 6.57
C GLU A 10 -0.10 4.69 6.79
N HIS A 11 0.56 5.80 7.18
CA HIS A 11 -0.12 7.09 7.35
C HIS A 11 -0.93 7.58 6.13
N PRO A 12 -0.59 7.26 4.85
CA PRO A 12 -1.36 7.75 3.72
C PRO A 12 -2.83 7.29 3.73
N VAL A 13 -3.17 6.12 4.30
CA VAL A 13 -4.59 5.72 4.35
C VAL A 13 -5.43 6.67 5.22
N SER A 14 -4.83 7.22 6.27
CA SER A 14 -5.47 8.24 7.11
C SER A 14 -5.60 9.55 6.32
N GLU A 15 -4.53 10.01 5.69
CA GLU A 15 -4.53 11.25 4.90
C GLU A 15 -5.59 11.25 3.81
N MET A 16 -5.76 10.14 3.09
CA MET A 16 -6.74 10.03 2.00
C MET A 16 -8.19 10.15 2.50
N ILE A 17 -8.50 9.72 3.72
CA ILE A 17 -9.87 9.82 4.28
C ILE A 17 -10.09 11.10 5.09
N THR A 18 -9.05 11.68 5.70
CA THR A 18 -9.16 12.91 6.50
C THR A 18 -8.86 14.18 5.70
N GLN A 19 -8.31 14.05 4.50
CA GLN A 19 -7.85 15.16 3.66
C GLN A 19 -6.91 16.07 4.45
N THR A 20 -5.87 15.47 5.00
CA THR A 20 -4.82 16.12 5.78
C THR A 20 -3.45 15.68 5.28
N ASP A 21 -2.44 16.51 5.46
CA ASP A 21 -1.04 16.15 5.26
C ASP A 21 -0.35 16.07 6.64
N LEU A 22 -0.09 14.85 7.09
CA LEU A 22 0.50 14.58 8.40
C LEU A 22 1.99 14.93 8.42
N VAL A 23 2.68 14.86 7.29
CA VAL A 23 4.08 15.29 7.17
C VAL A 23 4.17 16.81 7.30
N GLU A 24 3.30 17.54 6.60
CA GLU A 24 3.18 18.99 6.74
C GLU A 24 2.90 19.37 8.20
N TRP A 25 1.95 18.70 8.86
CA TRP A 25 1.60 19.00 10.25
C TRP A 25 2.76 18.73 11.22
N GLN A 26 3.54 17.68 10.98
CA GLN A 26 4.76 17.43 11.75
C GLN A 26 5.75 18.59 11.63
N LEU A 27 5.96 19.12 10.42
CA LEU A 27 6.83 20.27 10.19
C LEU A 27 6.28 21.55 10.85
N GLN A 28 4.97 21.79 10.75
CA GLN A 28 4.31 22.94 11.40
C GLN A 28 4.51 22.92 12.91
N VAL A 29 4.23 21.78 13.56
CA VAL A 29 4.40 21.64 15.01
C VAL A 29 5.87 21.71 15.42
N ALA A 30 6.79 21.10 14.65
CA ALA A 30 8.22 21.19 14.91
C ALA A 30 8.76 22.63 14.84
N ALA A 31 8.13 23.48 14.01
CA ALA A 31 8.42 24.90 13.92
C ALA A 31 7.77 25.76 15.04
N GLY A 32 7.03 25.14 15.97
CA GLY A 32 6.34 25.82 17.07
C GLY A 32 4.96 26.37 16.71
N ASN A 33 4.43 26.08 15.51
CA ASN A 33 3.08 26.46 15.13
C ASN A 33 2.03 25.57 15.81
N LYS A 34 0.79 26.06 15.88
CA LYS A 34 -0.35 25.29 16.37
C LYS A 34 -0.78 24.24 15.35
N LEU A 35 -1.54 23.23 15.82
CA LEU A 35 -2.18 22.26 14.94
C LEU A 35 -3.13 22.97 13.94
N PRO A 36 -3.12 22.60 12.65
CA PRO A 36 -3.94 23.28 11.64
C PRO A 36 -5.45 23.08 11.77
N LYS A 37 -5.91 22.05 12.50
CA LYS A 37 -7.33 21.72 12.69
C LYS A 37 -7.61 21.37 14.15
N LEU A 38 -8.83 21.66 14.62
CA LEU A 38 -9.36 21.12 15.86
C LEU A 38 -10.03 19.77 15.63
N GLN A 39 -10.37 19.06 16.71
CA GLN A 39 -11.02 17.74 16.63
C GLN A 39 -12.34 17.79 15.85
N ASP A 40 -13.14 18.85 16.02
CA ASP A 40 -14.45 18.97 15.37
C ASP A 40 -14.35 19.32 13.87
N ASP A 41 -13.19 19.83 13.42
CA ASP A 41 -12.91 20.13 12.02
C ASP A 41 -12.47 18.87 11.25
N LEU A 42 -12.05 17.81 11.95
CA LEU A 42 -11.68 16.54 11.35
C LEU A 42 -12.93 15.77 10.91
N LYS A 43 -12.89 15.30 9.66
CA LYS A 43 -13.95 14.50 9.05
C LYS A 43 -13.33 13.29 8.37
N ILE A 44 -14.10 12.22 8.27
CA ILE A 44 -13.72 11.00 7.54
C ILE A 44 -14.58 10.93 6.29
N HIS A 45 -13.93 10.88 5.14
CA HIS A 45 -14.56 10.84 3.82
C HIS A 45 -14.19 9.53 3.14
N GLY A 46 -15.17 8.67 2.93
CA GLY A 46 -15.01 7.44 2.17
C GLY A 46 -14.11 6.40 2.84
N TRP A 47 -13.36 5.68 2.01
CA TRP A 47 -12.52 4.55 2.40
C TRP A 47 -11.19 4.57 1.64
N SER A 48 -10.12 4.14 2.32
CA SER A 48 -8.80 4.01 1.69
C SER A 48 -8.21 2.62 1.95
N PHE A 49 -7.44 2.13 0.99
CA PHE A 49 -6.57 0.96 1.15
C PHE A 49 -5.15 1.32 0.76
N GLU A 50 -4.17 0.74 1.47
CA GLU A 50 -2.77 0.74 1.07
C GLU A 50 -2.31 -0.69 0.84
N ALA A 51 -1.55 -0.89 -0.24
CA ALA A 51 -0.80 -2.10 -0.51
C ALA A 51 0.70 -1.77 -0.61
N ARG A 52 1.53 -2.52 0.12
CA ARG A 52 2.99 -2.42 0.04
C ARG A 52 3.50 -3.36 -1.04
N ILE A 53 4.08 -2.77 -2.07
CA ILE A 53 4.66 -3.48 -3.20
C ILE A 53 6.09 -3.85 -2.81
N TYR A 54 6.32 -5.14 -2.59
CA TYR A 54 7.63 -5.67 -2.18
C TYR A 54 8.30 -6.42 -3.34
N ALA A 55 9.62 -6.28 -3.44
CA ALA A 55 10.49 -7.18 -4.18
C ALA A 55 10.68 -8.46 -3.37
N GLU A 56 9.71 -9.37 -3.46
CA GLU A 56 9.71 -10.63 -2.73
C GLU A 56 9.02 -11.71 -3.56
N ASN A 57 9.27 -12.98 -3.23
CA ASN A 57 8.66 -14.11 -3.91
C ASN A 57 7.59 -14.79 -3.03
N PRO A 58 6.29 -14.49 -3.20
CA PRO A 58 5.22 -15.16 -2.47
C PRO A 58 5.15 -16.67 -2.66
N GLN A 59 5.69 -17.23 -3.76
CA GLN A 59 5.72 -18.68 -3.98
C GLN A 59 6.84 -19.34 -3.17
N ASN A 60 7.90 -18.61 -2.88
CA ASN A 60 9.04 -19.05 -2.09
C ASN A 60 9.07 -18.35 -0.72
N GLN A 61 7.97 -18.50 0.05
CA GLN A 61 7.85 -18.02 1.43
C GLN A 61 8.10 -16.51 1.64
N PHE A 62 7.81 -15.68 0.62
CA PHE A 62 8.07 -14.24 0.66
C PHE A 62 9.55 -13.90 0.91
N LEU A 63 10.47 -14.75 0.42
CA LEU A 63 11.88 -14.41 0.45
C LEU A 63 12.12 -13.11 -0.33
N PRO A 64 12.89 -12.16 0.24
CA PRO A 64 13.30 -10.96 -0.46
C PRO A 64 14.00 -11.30 -1.78
N ASP A 65 13.72 -10.50 -2.81
CA ASP A 65 14.39 -10.56 -4.09
C ASP A 65 15.23 -9.29 -4.28
N THR A 66 16.39 -9.43 -4.92
CA THR A 66 17.35 -8.32 -5.09
C THR A 66 17.96 -8.39 -6.47
N GLY A 67 18.19 -7.22 -7.08
CA GLY A 67 18.48 -7.16 -8.51
C GLY A 67 18.04 -5.83 -9.12
N PRO A 68 18.29 -5.65 -10.42
CA PRO A 68 17.88 -4.47 -11.15
C PRO A 68 16.37 -4.47 -11.44
N LEU A 69 15.74 -3.32 -11.30
CA LEU A 69 14.40 -3.04 -11.82
C LEU A 69 14.49 -2.76 -13.32
N VAL A 70 14.54 -3.81 -14.14
CA VAL A 70 14.71 -3.71 -15.61
C VAL A 70 13.59 -2.89 -16.24
N HIS A 71 12.35 -3.10 -15.79
CA HIS A 71 11.20 -2.30 -16.18
C HIS A 71 10.36 -2.01 -14.95
N LEU A 72 9.92 -0.75 -14.81
CA LEU A 72 8.98 -0.33 -13.77
C LEU A 72 7.99 0.67 -14.36
N ALA A 73 6.74 0.25 -14.51
CA ALA A 73 5.61 1.15 -14.71
C ALA A 73 4.64 1.02 -13.54
N THR A 74 4.32 2.16 -12.93
CA THR A 74 3.35 2.26 -11.84
C THR A 74 1.96 2.59 -12.41
N PRO A 75 0.88 2.38 -11.64
CA PRO A 75 -0.46 2.85 -12.00
C PRO A 75 -0.48 4.35 -12.23
N GLU A 76 -1.44 4.82 -13.01
CA GLU A 76 -1.64 6.25 -13.23
C GLU A 76 -2.02 6.94 -11.92
N VAL A 77 -1.24 7.94 -11.53
CA VAL A 77 -1.51 8.74 -10.33
C VAL A 77 -2.67 9.68 -10.60
N THR A 78 -3.66 9.66 -9.71
CA THR A 78 -4.86 10.52 -9.76
C THR A 78 -5.17 10.99 -8.35
N ASP A 79 -6.17 11.87 -8.20
CA ASP A 79 -6.65 12.31 -6.89
C ASP A 79 -7.12 11.16 -5.97
N THR A 80 -7.34 9.97 -6.52
CA THR A 80 -7.80 8.78 -5.78
C THR A 80 -6.87 7.57 -5.90
N VAL A 81 -5.73 7.73 -6.57
CA VAL A 81 -4.67 6.71 -6.71
C VAL A 81 -3.34 7.39 -6.47
N ARG A 82 -2.74 7.14 -5.31
CA ARG A 82 -1.45 7.70 -4.88
C ARG A 82 -0.41 6.59 -4.89
N VAL A 83 0.77 6.89 -5.43
CA VAL A 83 1.92 5.99 -5.42
C VAL A 83 3.06 6.71 -4.70
N GLU A 84 3.59 6.10 -3.65
CA GLU A 84 4.80 6.56 -2.97
C GLU A 84 5.93 5.57 -3.24
N THR A 85 6.96 6.01 -3.94
CA THR A 85 8.10 5.15 -4.34
C THR A 85 9.41 5.84 -4.02
N GLY A 86 10.39 5.05 -3.56
CA GLY A 86 11.78 5.48 -3.39
C GLY A 86 12.70 5.04 -4.55
N VAL A 87 12.16 4.31 -5.53
CA VAL A 87 12.91 3.72 -6.64
C VAL A 87 12.34 4.12 -8.00
N ARG A 88 13.15 3.95 -9.04
CA ARG A 88 12.86 4.22 -10.44
C ARG A 88 13.29 3.02 -11.29
N GLN A 89 12.79 2.96 -12.53
CA GLN A 89 13.29 1.99 -13.50
C GLN A 89 14.82 2.14 -13.66
N GLY A 90 15.53 1.02 -13.68
CA GLY A 90 16.98 0.94 -13.73
C GLY A 90 17.66 0.92 -12.36
N ASP A 91 16.96 1.24 -11.27
CA ASP A 91 17.53 1.18 -9.94
C ASP A 91 17.79 -0.27 -9.49
N GLN A 92 18.72 -0.42 -8.56
CA GLN A 92 19.07 -1.68 -7.93
C GLN A 92 18.36 -1.81 -6.58
N VAL A 93 17.52 -2.84 -6.41
CA VAL A 93 17.05 -3.25 -5.09
C VAL A 93 18.18 -4.04 -4.42
N SER A 94 18.66 -3.54 -3.29
CA SER A 94 19.82 -4.09 -2.59
C SER A 94 19.39 -5.00 -1.42
N VAL A 95 20.30 -5.87 -1.00
CA VAL A 95 20.13 -6.72 0.20
C VAL A 95 20.24 -5.93 1.52
N PHE A 96 20.68 -4.68 1.47
CA PHE A 96 21.03 -3.90 2.66
C PHE A 96 19.84 -3.12 3.25
N TYR A 97 18.73 -3.02 2.52
CA TYR A 97 17.56 -2.24 2.91
C TYR A 97 16.28 -3.07 2.80
N ASP A 98 15.17 -2.52 3.31
CA ASP A 98 13.84 -3.10 3.15
C ASP A 98 13.49 -3.24 1.65
N PRO A 99 12.99 -4.40 1.18
CA PRO A 99 12.75 -4.65 -0.24
C PRO A 99 11.48 -3.94 -0.78
N MET A 100 10.97 -2.91 -0.11
CA MET A 100 9.78 -2.19 -0.54
C MET A 100 10.10 -1.33 -1.76
N ILE A 101 9.37 -1.59 -2.84
CA ILE A 101 9.42 -0.83 -4.10
C ILE A 101 8.56 0.42 -3.95
N ALA A 102 7.31 0.24 -3.53
CA ALA A 102 6.34 1.33 -3.46
C ALA A 102 5.20 1.04 -2.47
N LYS A 103 4.48 2.08 -2.10
CA LYS A 103 3.14 2.00 -1.50
C LYS A 103 2.12 2.44 -2.54
N LEU A 104 1.15 1.59 -2.82
CA LEU A 104 -0.02 1.92 -3.63
C LEU A 104 -1.18 2.22 -2.67
N VAL A 105 -1.69 3.44 -2.73
CA VAL A 105 -2.79 3.90 -1.88
C VAL A 105 -3.95 4.29 -2.79
N VAL A 106 -5.15 3.79 -2.49
CA VAL A 106 -6.35 4.11 -3.26
C VAL A 106 -7.47 4.59 -2.37
N HIS A 107 -8.31 5.48 -2.89
CA HIS A 107 -9.46 6.03 -2.19
C HIS A 107 -10.76 5.83 -2.97
N GLY A 108 -11.86 5.61 -2.26
CA GLY A 108 -13.19 5.50 -2.82
C GLY A 108 -14.28 5.96 -1.86
N PRO A 109 -15.52 6.14 -2.33
CA PRO A 109 -16.64 6.58 -1.49
C PRO A 109 -17.05 5.55 -0.43
N ASP A 110 -16.73 4.28 -0.67
CA ASP A 110 -16.99 3.16 0.24
C ASP A 110 -15.90 2.09 0.10
N ARG A 111 -15.92 1.12 1.02
CA ARG A 111 -14.93 0.04 1.07
C ARG A 111 -14.91 -0.81 -0.19
N ALA A 112 -16.06 -1.16 -0.76
CA ALA A 112 -16.11 -2.02 -1.94
C ALA A 112 -15.55 -1.28 -3.16
N SER A 113 -15.91 -0.01 -3.34
CA SER A 113 -15.40 0.86 -4.38
C SER A 113 -13.88 1.05 -4.28
N ALA A 114 -13.35 1.31 -3.08
CA ALA A 114 -11.92 1.44 -2.84
C ALA A 114 -11.17 0.11 -3.10
N LEU A 115 -11.75 -1.04 -2.70
CA LEU A 115 -11.14 -2.35 -2.92
C LEU A 115 -11.10 -2.75 -4.41
N ALA A 116 -12.18 -2.47 -5.15
CA ALA A 116 -12.21 -2.66 -6.59
C ALA A 116 -11.15 -1.79 -7.30
N LYS A 117 -11.02 -0.52 -6.87
CA LYS A 117 -9.97 0.38 -7.35
C LYS A 117 -8.57 -0.13 -7.04
N LEU A 118 -8.34 -0.69 -5.84
CA LEU A 118 -7.05 -1.31 -5.49
C LEU A 118 -6.71 -2.44 -6.48
N GLY A 119 -7.68 -3.31 -6.78
CA GLY A 119 -7.50 -4.38 -7.75
C GLY A 119 -7.13 -3.86 -9.14
N HIS A 120 -7.84 -2.85 -9.64
CA HIS A 120 -7.54 -2.24 -10.94
C HIS A 120 -6.19 -1.54 -10.99
N ALA A 121 -5.82 -0.80 -9.95
CA ALA A 121 -4.51 -0.18 -9.87
C ALA A 121 -3.40 -1.25 -9.81
N LEU A 122 -3.58 -2.34 -9.06
CA LEU A 122 -2.61 -3.44 -9.06
C LEU A 122 -2.46 -4.11 -10.44
N ASP A 123 -3.52 -4.16 -11.26
CA ASP A 123 -3.46 -4.69 -12.63
C ASP A 123 -2.65 -3.80 -13.60
N GLN A 124 -2.44 -2.52 -13.27
CA GLN A 124 -1.65 -1.60 -14.08
C GLN A 124 -0.15 -1.66 -13.82
N TYR A 125 0.27 -2.25 -12.69
CA TYR A 125 1.70 -2.38 -12.38
C TYR A 125 2.40 -3.30 -13.38
N GLN A 126 3.58 -2.87 -13.84
CA GLN A 126 4.48 -3.67 -14.64
C GLN A 126 5.86 -3.63 -13.99
N VAL A 127 6.33 -4.79 -13.52
CA VAL A 127 7.66 -4.92 -12.91
C VAL A 127 8.37 -6.08 -13.58
N VAL A 128 9.57 -5.83 -14.10
CA VAL A 128 10.45 -6.85 -14.69
C VAL A 128 11.82 -6.77 -14.05
N GLY A 129 12.43 -7.93 -13.82
CA GLY A 129 13.75 -8.07 -13.20
C GLY A 129 13.72 -8.69 -11.81
N LEU A 130 12.63 -8.49 -11.06
CA LEU A 130 12.43 -9.00 -9.71
C LEU A 130 11.07 -9.69 -9.58
N ASN A 131 11.00 -10.69 -8.70
CA ASN A 131 9.72 -11.18 -8.19
C ASN A 131 9.07 -10.10 -7.31
N THR A 132 7.74 -10.05 -7.34
CA THR A 132 6.98 -9.14 -6.48
C THR A 132 5.77 -9.81 -5.86
N ASN A 133 5.21 -9.19 -4.82
CA ASN A 133 3.99 -9.64 -4.18
C ASN A 133 2.68 -9.17 -4.85
N ILE A 134 2.75 -8.48 -6.00
CA ILE A 134 1.60 -7.86 -6.68
C ILE A 134 0.50 -8.89 -6.96
N GLU A 135 0.84 -10.06 -7.51
CA GLU A 135 -0.16 -11.10 -7.81
C GLU A 135 -0.80 -11.68 -6.55
N PHE A 136 -0.06 -11.76 -5.45
CA PHE A 136 -0.61 -12.14 -4.15
C PHE A 136 -1.59 -11.08 -3.63
N LEU A 137 -1.24 -9.80 -3.72
CA LEU A 137 -2.11 -8.68 -3.32
C LEU A 137 -3.40 -8.63 -4.16
N LYS A 138 -3.32 -8.89 -5.46
CA LYS A 138 -4.48 -9.02 -6.36
C LYS A 138 -5.41 -10.15 -5.93
N ALA A 139 -4.84 -11.31 -5.61
CA ALA A 139 -5.61 -12.45 -5.12
C ALA A 139 -6.24 -12.16 -3.74
N LEU A 140 -5.53 -11.48 -2.85
CA LEU A 140 -6.02 -11.06 -1.54
C LEU A 140 -7.19 -10.07 -1.66
N ALA A 141 -7.08 -9.06 -2.52
CA ALA A 141 -8.13 -8.07 -2.74
C ALA A 141 -9.43 -8.71 -3.26
N LYS A 142 -9.33 -9.84 -3.96
CA LYS A 142 -10.47 -10.62 -4.49
C LYS A 142 -10.93 -11.73 -3.53
N HIS A 143 -10.23 -11.99 -2.43
CA HIS A 143 -10.55 -13.09 -1.52
C HIS A 143 -11.91 -12.84 -0.84
N PRO A 144 -12.89 -13.77 -0.88
CA PRO A 144 -14.25 -13.53 -0.40
C PRO A 144 -14.33 -13.02 1.04
N GLU A 145 -13.52 -13.57 1.94
CA GLU A 145 -13.48 -13.14 3.34
C GLU A 145 -12.85 -11.77 3.53
N PHE A 146 -11.86 -11.40 2.70
CA PHE A 146 -11.29 -10.06 2.72
C PHE A 146 -12.33 -9.05 2.19
N VAL A 147 -13.05 -9.39 1.12
CA VAL A 147 -14.17 -8.59 0.59
C VAL A 147 -15.27 -8.39 1.65
N LYS A 148 -15.59 -9.42 2.44
CA LYS A 148 -16.57 -9.34 3.55
C LYS A 148 -16.04 -8.67 4.83
N ALA A 149 -14.80 -8.21 4.84
CA ALA A 149 -14.11 -7.69 6.03
C ALA A 149 -14.02 -8.70 7.20
N ASN A 150 -14.09 -10.00 6.92
CA ASN A 150 -13.88 -11.06 7.91
C ASN A 150 -12.37 -11.38 7.99
N VAL A 151 -11.62 -10.49 8.65
CA VAL A 151 -10.16 -10.54 8.76
C VAL A 151 -9.71 -10.62 10.21
N GLU A 152 -8.60 -11.32 10.43
CA GLU A 152 -7.91 -11.45 11.72
C GLU A 152 -6.40 -11.43 11.49
N THR A 153 -5.59 -11.26 12.53
CA THR A 153 -4.12 -11.18 12.39
C THR A 153 -3.50 -12.46 11.82
N GLY A 154 -4.13 -13.62 12.02
CA GLY A 154 -3.73 -14.91 11.44
C GLY A 154 -4.29 -15.19 10.03
N PHE A 155 -4.98 -14.22 9.40
CA PHE A 155 -5.74 -14.44 8.17
C PHE A 155 -4.90 -15.04 7.04
N ILE A 156 -3.72 -14.48 6.76
CA ILE A 156 -2.86 -14.97 5.65
C ILE A 156 -2.36 -16.39 5.89
N ALA A 157 -2.01 -16.73 7.14
CA ALA A 157 -1.58 -18.08 7.49
C ALA A 157 -2.71 -19.11 7.33
N LYS A 158 -3.95 -18.73 7.66
CA LYS A 158 -5.13 -19.61 7.59
C LYS A 158 -5.79 -19.67 6.21
N ARG A 159 -5.68 -18.60 5.43
CA ARG A 159 -6.47 -18.37 4.19
C ARG A 159 -5.58 -17.81 3.09
N ARG A 160 -4.40 -18.41 2.90
CA ARG A 160 -3.45 -17.98 1.87
C ARG A 160 -4.15 -17.96 0.51
N PRO A 161 -4.20 -16.82 -0.19
CA PRO A 161 -4.78 -16.76 -1.53
C PRO A 161 -4.00 -17.72 -2.44
N ILE A 162 -4.64 -18.80 -2.85
CA ILE A 162 -4.05 -19.76 -3.79
C ILE A 162 -4.29 -19.19 -5.18
N ARG A 163 -3.24 -19.12 -6.01
CA ARG A 163 -3.39 -18.76 -7.42
C ARG A 163 -4.38 -19.76 -8.04
N GLY A 164 -5.47 -19.26 -8.63
CA GLY A 164 -6.28 -20.09 -9.52
C GLY A 164 -5.37 -20.73 -10.54
N ARG A 165 -5.43 -22.07 -10.68
CA ARG A 165 -4.74 -22.80 -11.76
C ARG A 165 -5.17 -22.15 -13.08
N THR A 166 -4.27 -21.44 -13.74
CA THR A 166 -4.37 -21.26 -15.19
C THR A 166 -4.11 -22.64 -15.79
N GLY A 167 -5.17 -23.29 -16.25
CA GLY A 167 -5.07 -24.44 -17.16
C GLY A 167 -4.65 -23.99 -18.56
#